data_AF-A0A8F4J5C0-F1
#
_entry.id   AF-A0A8F4J5C0-F1
#
_cell.length_a   1.000
_cell.length_b   1.000
_cell.length_c   1.000
_cell.angle_alpha   90.00
_cell.angle_beta   90.00
_cell.angle_gamma   90.00
#
_symmetry.space_group_name_H-M   'P 1'
#
loop_
_entity.id
_entity.type
_entity.pdbx_description
1 polymer ?
#
loop_
_entity_poly.entity_id
_entity_poly.type
_entity_poly.pdbx_seq_one_letter_code
_entity_poly.pdbx_strand_id
1 'polypeptide(L)'
;MTTLPRRLAGLLLVTTLAVLGLAACQPAFDAGGRTSSITKVSTSTVDGWRYDFYRNTAYPCAVSGYQTFTIATRVGSSPTASRPLWVRMHGGGVGYFTSAGVVVPNTKQKVEEGPATQRSQLNGALVDDVRADAAGFRLLTVSMCDHDIYGGADIPDPNNPGTIPGGGPRTVNGLYATKAAVQFTLGAYPTSDYFLHGGSAGSYGSYHVAWSLQEQGIPPPAWWPTPGCSTRSGWRPWATTPSAGAPPRPAPRSPSACTPTSPTRPTSRTC
;
A
#
# COMPACT_ATOMS: atom_id res chain seq x y z
N MET A 1 7.44 -35.68 -49.99
CA MET A 1 8.23 -35.67 -48.73
C MET A 1 9.25 -34.55 -48.84
N THR A 2 8.91 -33.36 -48.32
CA THR A 2 9.71 -32.14 -48.42
C THR A 2 10.61 -32.02 -47.20
N THR A 3 11.91 -32.22 -47.38
CA THR A 3 12.92 -32.10 -46.33
C THR A 3 13.15 -30.63 -45.98
N LEU A 4 12.75 -30.23 -44.77
CA LEU A 4 13.05 -28.92 -44.20
C LEU A 4 14.59 -28.78 -44.04
N PRO A 5 15.23 -27.72 -44.55
CA PRO A 5 16.67 -27.56 -44.47
C PRO A 5 17.12 -27.38 -43.02
N ARG A 6 18.05 -28.22 -42.56
CA ARG A 6 18.65 -28.26 -41.21
C ARG A 6 19.13 -26.91 -40.64
N ARG A 7 19.35 -25.90 -41.49
CA ARG A 7 19.76 -24.55 -41.08
C ARG A 7 18.62 -23.70 -40.50
N LEU A 8 17.37 -23.96 -40.88
CA LEU A 8 16.18 -23.27 -40.34
C LEU A 8 15.80 -23.77 -38.94
N ALA A 9 16.06 -25.05 -38.64
CA ALA A 9 15.83 -25.62 -37.32
C ALA A 9 16.75 -25.04 -36.23
N GLY A 10 18.01 -24.74 -36.57
CA GLY A 10 18.96 -24.11 -35.64
C GLY A 10 18.61 -22.66 -35.29
N LEU A 11 18.09 -21.90 -36.25
CA LEU A 11 17.71 -20.49 -36.04
C LEU A 11 16.45 -20.36 -35.16
N LEU A 12 15.50 -21.28 -35.31
CA LEU A 12 14.30 -21.38 -34.48
C LEU A 12 14.64 -21.76 -33.03
N LEU A 13 15.60 -22.68 -32.80
CA LEU A 13 15.98 -23.07 -31.44
C LEU A 13 16.64 -21.93 -30.65
N VAL A 14 17.49 -21.13 -31.32
CA VAL A 14 18.21 -19.99 -30.70
C VAL A 14 17.25 -18.83 -30.39
N THR A 15 16.27 -18.56 -31.27
CA THR A 15 15.25 -17.53 -31.01
C THR A 15 14.28 -17.93 -29.90
N THR A 16 13.92 -19.21 -29.79
CA THR A 16 13.03 -19.68 -28.71
C THR A 16 13.72 -19.59 -27.33
N LEU A 17 15.02 -19.88 -27.25
CA LEU A 17 15.82 -19.73 -26.02
C LEU A 17 16.06 -18.25 -25.64
N ALA A 18 16.22 -17.36 -26.62
CA ALA A 18 16.37 -15.92 -26.37
C ALA A 18 15.06 -15.27 -25.88
N VAL A 19 13.89 -15.73 -26.36
CA VAL A 19 12.59 -15.24 -25.90
C VAL A 19 12.25 -15.75 -24.48
N LEU A 20 12.69 -16.95 -24.11
CA LEU A 20 12.56 -17.45 -22.72
C LEU A 20 13.54 -16.78 -21.74
N GLY A 21 14.69 -16.29 -22.22
CA GLY A 21 15.69 -15.60 -21.39
C GLY A 21 15.32 -14.17 -20.98
N LEU A 22 14.39 -13.51 -21.70
CA LEU A 22 13.97 -12.13 -21.42
C LEU A 22 12.68 -12.03 -20.59
N ALA A 23 12.00 -13.16 -20.31
CA ALA A 23 10.78 -13.20 -19.52
C ALA A 23 11.02 -13.29 -17.99
N ALA A 24 12.28 -13.35 -17.53
CA ALA A 24 12.62 -13.80 -16.19
C ALA A 24 13.48 -12.81 -15.39
N CYS A 25 12.95 -11.62 -15.08
CA CYS A 25 13.49 -10.78 -14.00
C CYS A 25 12.38 -10.00 -13.25
N GLN A 26 11.14 -10.49 -13.24
CA GLN A 26 10.17 -9.97 -12.29
C GLN A 26 10.59 -10.47 -10.90
N PRO A 27 10.80 -9.59 -9.91
CA PRO A 27 11.03 -10.06 -8.56
C PRO A 27 9.86 -10.97 -8.18
N ALA A 28 10.16 -12.08 -7.53
CA ALA A 28 9.11 -13.00 -7.13
C ALA A 28 8.14 -12.27 -6.17
N PHE A 29 6.90 -12.74 -6.11
CA PHE A 29 5.87 -12.09 -5.31
C PHE A 29 6.22 -12.09 -3.79
N ASP A 30 7.04 -13.07 -3.37
CA ASP A 30 7.67 -13.19 -2.06
C ASP A 30 8.95 -12.34 -1.90
N ALA A 31 9.37 -11.57 -2.89
CA ALA A 31 10.55 -10.70 -2.77
C ALA A 31 10.30 -9.56 -1.77
N GLY A 32 11.22 -9.37 -0.82
CA GLY A 32 11.18 -8.28 0.17
C GLY A 32 11.11 -6.89 -0.46
N GLY A 33 10.55 -5.93 0.28
CA GLY A 33 10.68 -4.52 -0.09
C GLY A 33 12.11 -4.03 0.14
N ARG A 34 12.59 -3.12 -0.72
CA ARG A 34 13.91 -2.51 -0.62
C ARG A 34 13.91 -1.46 0.49
N THR A 35 14.46 -1.79 1.65
CA THR A 35 14.50 -0.91 2.83
C THR A 35 15.77 -0.06 2.93
N SER A 36 16.86 -0.46 2.27
CA SER A 36 18.17 0.22 2.35
C SER A 36 18.18 1.63 1.76
N SER A 37 17.22 1.95 0.88
CA SER A 37 17.05 3.28 0.26
C SER A 37 16.05 4.18 1.01
N ILE A 38 15.59 3.76 2.18
CA ILE A 38 14.68 4.54 3.02
C ILE A 38 15.48 5.56 3.83
N THR A 39 15.05 6.82 3.75
CA THR A 39 15.61 7.92 4.52
C THR A 39 14.52 8.69 5.24
N LYS A 40 14.80 9.09 6.48
CA LYS A 40 13.93 10.02 7.21
C LYS A 40 14.14 11.41 6.63
N VAL A 41 13.08 12.04 6.17
CA VAL A 41 13.12 13.36 5.53
C VAL A 41 12.78 14.45 6.54
N SER A 42 11.80 14.22 7.41
CA SER A 42 11.43 15.20 8.43
C SER A 42 10.75 14.56 9.64
N THR A 43 10.69 15.33 10.73
CA THR A 43 9.87 15.02 11.91
C THR A 43 8.98 16.23 12.19
N SER A 44 7.74 15.98 12.59
CA SER A 44 6.84 17.01 13.11
C SER A 44 6.07 16.50 14.32
N THR A 45 5.59 17.39 15.18
CA THR A 45 4.76 17.04 16.33
C THR A 45 3.46 17.84 16.28
N VAL A 46 2.32 17.17 16.37
CA VAL A 46 0.98 17.77 16.34
C VAL A 46 0.08 16.98 17.28
N ASP A 47 -0.67 17.67 18.13
CA ASP A 47 -1.68 17.09 19.05
C ASP A 47 -1.17 15.90 19.89
N GLY A 48 0.06 16.00 20.42
CA GLY A 48 0.65 14.95 21.24
C GLY A 48 1.14 13.73 20.45
N TRP A 49 1.20 13.81 19.13
CA TRP A 49 1.76 12.79 18.23
C TRP A 49 2.98 13.31 17.50
N ARG A 50 4.05 12.51 17.48
CA ARG A 50 5.23 12.70 16.65
C ARG A 50 5.05 11.95 15.34
N TYR A 51 5.32 12.61 14.23
CA TYR A 51 5.24 12.08 12.87
C TYR A 51 6.62 12.13 12.24
N ASP A 52 7.24 10.97 12.06
CA ASP A 52 8.48 10.83 11.29
C ASP A 52 8.09 10.48 9.83
N PHE A 53 8.44 11.37 8.90
CA PHE A 53 8.16 11.23 7.46
C PHE A 53 9.40 10.70 6.75
N TYR A 54 9.18 9.67 5.93
CA TYR A 54 10.24 8.92 5.25
C TYR A 54 10.00 8.90 3.74
N ARG A 55 11.09 8.82 3.00
CA ARG A 55 11.12 8.64 1.54
C ARG A 55 11.91 7.39 1.20
N ASN A 56 11.42 6.60 0.24
CA ASN A 56 12.14 5.46 -0.30
C ASN A 56 12.58 5.72 -1.75
N THR A 57 13.86 6.02 -1.95
CA THR A 57 14.36 6.36 -3.29
C THR A 57 14.46 5.17 -4.24
N ALA A 58 14.25 3.94 -3.75
CA ALA A 58 14.17 2.76 -4.60
C ALA A 58 12.88 2.66 -5.40
N TYR A 59 11.84 3.42 -5.05
CA TYR A 59 10.52 3.36 -5.69
C TYR A 59 10.07 4.75 -6.13
N PRO A 60 10.36 5.15 -7.38
CA PRO A 60 9.84 6.38 -7.96
C PRO A 60 8.32 6.34 -8.07
N CYS A 61 7.66 7.48 -7.86
CA CYS A 61 6.22 7.62 -8.16
C CYS A 61 5.96 7.63 -9.66
N ALA A 62 4.73 7.38 -10.10
CA ALA A 62 4.40 7.32 -11.51
C ALA A 62 4.60 8.62 -12.31
N VAL A 63 4.61 9.82 -11.71
CA VAL A 63 4.95 11.07 -12.41
C VAL A 63 6.26 11.67 -11.93
N SER A 64 6.39 11.97 -10.63
CA SER A 64 7.59 12.60 -10.08
C SER A 64 7.76 12.36 -8.59
N GLY A 65 9.00 12.43 -8.13
CA GLY A 65 9.39 12.09 -6.76
C GLY A 65 9.35 10.58 -6.50
N TYR A 66 9.22 10.22 -5.23
CA TYR A 66 9.36 8.85 -4.74
C TYR A 66 8.23 8.47 -3.77
N GLN A 67 8.03 7.17 -3.59
CA GLN A 67 7.11 6.65 -2.59
C GLN A 67 7.56 7.07 -1.18
N THR A 68 6.59 7.50 -0.37
CA THR A 68 6.78 8.04 0.97
C THR A 68 5.88 7.34 1.97
N PHE A 69 6.22 7.46 3.24
CA PHE A 69 5.38 6.97 4.32
C PHE A 69 5.63 7.77 5.59
N THR A 70 4.69 7.71 6.54
CA THR A 70 4.80 8.38 7.84
C THR A 70 4.55 7.40 8.96
N ILE A 71 5.44 7.40 9.95
CA ILE A 71 5.25 6.67 11.21
C ILE A 71 4.86 7.68 12.29
N ALA A 72 3.69 7.48 12.90
CA ALA A 72 3.20 8.28 14.01
C ALA A 72 3.34 7.52 15.34
N THR A 73 3.94 8.19 16.33
CA THR A 73 4.09 7.69 17.70
C THR A 73 3.58 8.71 18.70
N ARG A 74 3.00 8.24 19.81
CA ARG A 74 2.54 9.13 20.87
C ARG A 74 3.74 9.79 21.55
N VAL A 75 3.69 11.10 21.75
CA VAL A 75 4.73 11.82 22.50
C VAL A 75 4.79 11.28 23.93
N GLY A 76 6.01 11.07 24.43
CA GLY A 76 6.25 10.45 25.74
C GLY A 76 6.12 8.92 25.77
N SER A 77 5.75 8.27 24.66
CA SER A 77 5.82 6.81 24.57
C SER A 77 7.28 6.32 24.55
N SER A 78 7.54 5.19 25.20
CA SER A 78 8.88 4.59 25.20
C SER A 78 9.26 4.14 23.78
N PRO A 79 10.44 4.51 23.27
CA PRO A 79 10.92 4.08 21.96
C PRO A 79 11.24 2.58 21.91
N THR A 80 11.55 1.96 23.06
CA THR A 80 11.94 0.55 23.16
C THR A 80 10.79 -0.37 23.58
N ALA A 81 9.66 0.18 24.01
CA ALA A 81 8.50 -0.64 24.34
C ALA A 81 7.89 -1.28 23.09
N SER A 82 7.57 -2.57 23.18
CA SER A 82 6.81 -3.24 22.13
C SER A 82 5.38 -2.70 22.09
N ARG A 83 4.89 -2.34 20.91
CA ARG A 83 3.53 -1.81 20.67
C ARG A 83 2.97 -2.36 19.37
N PRO A 84 1.65 -2.53 19.25
CA PRO A 84 1.06 -2.93 17.98
C PRO A 84 1.15 -1.80 16.94
N LEU A 85 1.21 -2.17 15.66
CA LEU A 85 1.30 -1.24 14.53
C LEU A 85 0.01 -1.27 13.70
N TRP A 86 -0.58 -0.10 13.48
CA TRP A 86 -1.72 0.08 12.59
C TRP A 86 -1.27 0.68 11.25
N VAL A 87 -1.32 -0.10 10.17
CA VAL A 87 -0.89 0.32 8.83
C VAL A 87 -2.11 0.76 8.03
N ARG A 88 -2.15 2.03 7.62
CA ARG A 88 -3.21 2.65 6.83
C ARG A 88 -2.77 2.78 5.36
N MET A 89 -3.51 2.14 4.47
CA MET A 89 -3.51 2.40 3.03
C MET A 89 -4.76 3.21 2.68
N HIS A 90 -4.56 4.43 2.21
CA HIS A 90 -5.65 5.33 1.89
C HIS A 90 -6.27 5.05 0.51
N GLY A 91 -7.41 5.67 0.27
CA GLY A 91 -8.07 5.65 -1.03
C GLY A 91 -7.59 6.77 -1.93
N GLY A 92 -8.14 6.84 -3.13
CA GLY A 92 -7.76 7.83 -4.14
C GLY A 92 -8.17 7.48 -5.56
N GLY A 93 -8.78 6.30 -5.76
CA GLY A 93 -9.11 5.78 -7.08
C GLY A 93 -7.90 5.14 -7.76
N VAL A 94 -8.15 4.58 -8.94
CA VAL A 94 -7.10 3.99 -9.81
C VAL A 94 -6.69 5.01 -10.84
N GLY A 95 -5.45 4.95 -11.30
CA GLY A 95 -4.89 5.88 -12.25
C GLY A 95 -4.04 5.16 -13.28
N TYR A 96 -4.01 5.69 -14.49
CA TYR A 96 -3.34 5.09 -15.64
C TYR A 96 -2.91 6.20 -16.60
N PHE A 97 -2.09 5.82 -17.60
CA PHE A 97 -1.77 6.70 -18.72
C PHE A 97 -2.52 6.21 -19.96
N THR A 98 -3.18 7.13 -20.67
CA THR A 98 -3.81 6.82 -21.96
C THR A 98 -2.75 6.43 -22.97
N SER A 99 -3.13 5.87 -24.13
CA SER A 99 -2.20 5.56 -25.22
C SER A 99 -1.39 6.76 -25.72
N ALA A 100 -1.86 7.99 -25.48
CA ALA A 100 -1.14 9.23 -25.78
C ALA A 100 -0.23 9.72 -24.63
N GLY A 101 -0.09 8.95 -23.56
CA GLY A 101 0.69 9.33 -22.37
C GLY A 101 0.02 10.37 -21.47
N VAL A 102 -1.30 10.59 -21.61
CA VAL A 102 -2.05 11.52 -20.76
C VAL A 102 -2.41 10.84 -19.45
N VAL A 103 -2.10 11.50 -18.33
CA VAL A 103 -2.33 10.98 -16.98
C VAL A 103 -3.80 11.07 -16.56
N VAL A 104 -4.33 9.98 -15.99
CA VAL A 104 -5.67 9.88 -15.42
C VAL A 104 -5.56 9.45 -13.94
N PRO A 105 -6.30 10.05 -13.00
CA PRO A 105 -7.27 11.14 -13.19
C PRO A 105 -6.60 12.49 -13.46
N ASN A 106 -5.43 12.72 -12.89
CA ASN A 106 -4.63 13.93 -13.09
C ASN A 106 -3.21 13.74 -12.53
N THR A 107 -2.31 14.64 -12.90
CA THR A 107 -0.90 14.64 -12.48
C THR A 107 -0.73 14.72 -10.97
N LYS A 108 -1.52 15.54 -10.26
CA LYS A 108 -1.33 15.85 -8.84
C LYS A 108 -1.50 14.63 -7.93
N GLN A 109 -2.23 13.63 -8.41
CA GLN A 109 -2.46 12.39 -7.70
C GLN A 109 -1.31 11.38 -7.89
N LYS A 110 -0.51 11.52 -8.96
CA LYS A 110 0.56 10.59 -9.30
C LYS A 110 1.98 11.10 -9.00
N VAL A 111 2.10 12.14 -8.16
CA VAL A 111 3.37 12.69 -7.67
C VAL A 111 3.60 12.33 -6.21
N GLU A 112 4.84 12.47 -5.75
CA GLU A 112 5.22 12.24 -4.35
C GLU A 112 4.30 12.96 -3.36
N GLU A 113 3.79 12.20 -2.40
CA GLU A 113 2.94 12.74 -1.34
C GLU A 113 3.78 13.32 -0.20
N GLY A 114 3.46 14.56 0.17
CA GLY A 114 4.13 15.27 1.25
C GLY A 114 3.65 14.86 2.66
N PRO A 115 4.38 15.30 3.70
CA PRO A 115 4.08 14.95 5.09
C PRO A 115 2.70 15.41 5.57
N ALA A 116 2.20 16.54 5.06
CA ALA A 116 0.86 17.03 5.40
C ALA A 116 -0.25 16.13 4.82
N THR A 117 -0.09 15.69 3.57
CA THR A 117 -0.99 14.74 2.92
C THR A 117 -1.01 13.41 3.65
N GLN A 118 0.17 12.86 3.97
CA GLN A 118 0.26 11.59 4.71
C GLN A 118 -0.37 11.71 6.10
N ARG A 119 -0.08 12.79 6.84
CA ARG A 119 -0.70 13.00 8.16
C ARG A 119 -2.23 13.11 8.08
N SER A 120 -2.79 13.71 7.04
CA SER A 120 -4.25 13.81 6.91
C SER A 120 -4.92 12.45 6.69
N GLN A 121 -4.20 11.45 6.20
CA GLN A 121 -4.70 10.05 6.09
C GLN A 121 -4.81 9.34 7.45
N LEU A 122 -4.18 9.89 8.49
CA LEU A 122 -4.27 9.43 9.87
C LEU A 122 -5.30 10.24 10.67
N ASN A 123 -6.41 10.61 10.05
CA ASN A 123 -7.54 11.28 10.69
C ASN A 123 -8.84 10.48 10.53
N GLY A 124 -9.81 10.75 11.41
CA GLY A 124 -11.16 10.19 11.36
C GLY A 124 -11.45 9.22 12.50
N ALA A 125 -12.74 8.97 12.74
CA ALA A 125 -13.22 8.32 13.97
C ALA A 125 -12.54 6.98 14.29
N LEU A 126 -12.31 6.12 13.30
CA LEU A 126 -11.61 4.85 13.53
C LEU A 126 -10.14 5.05 13.91
N VAL A 127 -9.46 6.03 13.31
CA VAL A 127 -8.09 6.36 13.69
C VAL A 127 -8.05 6.94 15.10
N ASP A 128 -9.04 7.73 15.48
CA ASP A 128 -9.15 8.28 16.84
C ASP A 128 -9.36 7.17 17.88
N ASP A 129 -10.22 6.19 17.58
CA ASP A 129 -10.42 5.02 18.44
C ASP A 129 -9.12 4.18 18.58
N VAL A 130 -8.33 4.01 17.49
CA VAL A 130 -7.02 3.32 17.53
C VAL A 130 -5.99 4.12 18.36
N ARG A 131 -5.97 5.45 18.22
CA ARG A 131 -5.10 6.34 19.00
C ARG A 131 -5.44 6.33 20.50
N ALA A 132 -6.71 6.12 20.83
CA ALA A 132 -7.21 6.07 22.21
C ALA A 132 -7.06 4.69 22.86
N ASP A 133 -6.73 3.64 22.09
CA ASP A 133 -6.62 2.28 22.61
C ASP A 133 -5.47 2.14 23.62
N ALA A 134 -5.73 1.46 24.74
CA ALA A 134 -4.78 1.27 25.83
C ALA A 134 -3.51 0.50 25.41
N ALA A 135 -3.57 -0.29 24.33
CA ALA A 135 -2.41 -0.94 23.75
C ALA A 135 -1.36 0.06 23.27
N GLY A 136 -1.74 1.31 22.98
CA GLY A 136 -0.84 2.39 22.60
C GLY A 136 -0.23 2.18 21.22
N PHE A 137 -1.10 2.02 20.21
CA PHE A 137 -0.70 1.76 18.83
C PHE A 137 0.30 2.78 18.29
N ARG A 138 1.24 2.29 17.48
CA ARG A 138 1.92 3.12 16.46
C ARG A 138 1.08 3.11 15.20
N LEU A 139 1.13 4.18 14.42
CA LEU A 139 0.44 4.25 13.14
C LEU A 139 1.45 4.39 12.02
N LEU A 140 1.22 3.70 10.92
CA LEU A 140 1.95 3.83 9.67
C LEU A 140 0.93 4.22 8.59
N THR A 141 1.25 5.21 7.76
CA THR A 141 0.52 5.51 6.53
C THR A 141 1.49 5.52 5.36
N VAL A 142 1.07 5.04 4.20
CA VAL A 142 1.88 4.91 2.99
C VAL A 142 1.27 5.70 1.84
N SER A 143 2.08 6.19 0.92
CA SER A 143 1.62 6.91 -0.27
C SER A 143 0.94 6.01 -1.29
N MET A 144 0.07 6.60 -2.10
CA MET A 144 -0.60 5.97 -3.23
C MET A 144 -0.20 6.64 -4.56
N CYS A 145 1.03 7.15 -4.69
CA CYS A 145 1.42 7.99 -5.83
C CYS A 145 1.55 7.25 -7.17
N ASP A 146 1.45 5.91 -7.22
CA ASP A 146 1.36 5.16 -8.48
C ASP A 146 -0.08 5.00 -8.97
N HIS A 147 -1.04 5.12 -8.04
CA HIS A 147 -2.45 4.84 -8.27
C HIS A 147 -2.73 3.44 -8.86
N ASP A 148 -1.92 2.47 -8.47
CA ASP A 148 -1.88 1.07 -8.94
C ASP A 148 -2.55 0.10 -7.96
N ILE A 149 -3.49 0.60 -7.13
CA ILE A 149 -4.17 -0.13 -6.04
C ILE A 149 -3.22 -0.85 -5.06
N TYR A 150 -1.98 -0.36 -4.92
CA TYR A 150 -0.94 -0.99 -4.11
C TYR A 150 -0.55 -2.41 -4.60
N GLY A 151 -0.82 -2.70 -5.89
CA GLY A 151 -0.59 -4.00 -6.50
C GLY A 151 0.64 -4.06 -7.42
N GLY A 152 1.26 -2.92 -7.75
CA GLY A 152 2.38 -2.87 -8.69
C GLY A 152 3.66 -3.51 -8.16
N ALA A 153 4.29 -4.32 -9.01
CA ALA A 153 5.42 -5.17 -8.68
C ALA A 153 6.68 -4.84 -9.53
N ASP A 154 7.07 -3.57 -9.59
CA ASP A 154 8.25 -3.06 -10.33
C ASP A 154 8.20 -3.39 -11.83
N ILE A 155 7.00 -3.28 -12.41
CA ILE A 155 6.75 -3.50 -13.83
C ILE A 155 6.57 -2.15 -14.53
N PRO A 156 7.05 -1.95 -15.79
CA PRO A 156 6.87 -0.69 -16.51
C PRO A 156 5.40 -0.24 -16.51
N ASP A 157 5.15 1.02 -16.15
CA ASP A 157 3.81 1.60 -16.11
C ASP A 157 3.33 1.84 -17.56
N PRO A 158 2.29 1.13 -18.03
CA PRO A 158 1.89 1.18 -19.43
C PRO A 158 1.55 2.60 -19.90
N ASN A 159 2.10 2.96 -21.06
CA ASN A 159 1.98 4.29 -21.69
C ASN A 159 2.50 5.47 -20.86
N ASN A 160 3.23 5.23 -19.76
CA ASN A 160 3.83 6.30 -19.00
C ASN A 160 5.01 6.89 -19.80
N PRO A 161 4.94 8.17 -20.25
CA PRO A 161 6.02 8.77 -21.03
C PRO A 161 7.22 9.17 -20.15
N GLY A 162 7.07 9.09 -18.83
CA GLY A 162 8.09 9.50 -17.87
C GLY A 162 9.19 8.46 -17.69
N THR A 163 10.40 8.94 -17.42
CA THR A 163 11.56 8.11 -17.07
C THR A 163 12.00 8.35 -15.63
N ILE A 164 12.65 7.36 -15.05
CA ILE A 164 13.36 7.48 -13.76
C ILE A 164 14.72 8.16 -13.96
N PRO A 165 15.36 8.67 -12.88
CA PRO A 165 16.76 9.08 -12.94
C PRO A 165 17.62 7.90 -13.41
N GLY A 166 18.28 8.05 -14.57
CA GLY A 166 18.98 6.95 -15.26
C GLY A 166 18.35 6.51 -16.58
N GLY A 167 17.20 7.09 -16.96
CA GLY A 167 16.61 6.92 -18.30
C GLY A 167 15.74 5.68 -18.48
N GLY A 168 15.61 4.82 -17.47
CA GLY A 168 14.68 3.69 -17.49
C GLY A 168 13.20 4.13 -17.43
N PRO A 169 12.26 3.25 -17.82
CA PRO A 169 10.83 3.54 -17.69
C PRO A 169 10.43 3.68 -16.21
N ARG A 170 9.40 4.48 -15.93
CA ARG A 170 8.74 4.42 -14.63
C ARG A 170 7.98 3.10 -14.47
N THR A 171 7.95 2.60 -13.25
CA THR A 171 7.30 1.34 -12.90
C THR A 171 6.15 1.57 -11.91
N VAL A 172 5.19 0.66 -11.87
CA VAL A 172 4.18 0.61 -10.79
C VAL A 172 4.77 -0.19 -9.62
N ASN A 173 4.83 0.43 -8.44
CA ASN A 173 5.64 -0.02 -7.31
C ASN A 173 4.86 -0.17 -5.99
N GLY A 174 3.54 0.02 -6.00
CA GLY A 174 2.75 0.16 -4.79
C GLY A 174 2.87 -1.03 -3.83
N LEU A 175 2.98 -2.26 -4.35
CA LEU A 175 3.13 -3.47 -3.51
C LEU A 175 4.47 -3.47 -2.78
N TYR A 176 5.57 -3.33 -3.53
CA TYR A 176 6.92 -3.41 -2.95
C TYR A 176 7.26 -2.19 -2.10
N ALA A 177 6.78 -0.99 -2.47
CA ALA A 177 6.95 0.21 -1.65
C ALA A 177 6.23 0.08 -0.30
N THR A 178 5.00 -0.45 -0.29
CA THR A 178 4.24 -0.68 0.94
C THR A 178 4.89 -1.75 1.82
N LYS A 179 5.33 -2.86 1.23
CA LYS A 179 6.10 -3.90 1.95
C LYS A 179 7.37 -3.33 2.56
N ALA A 180 8.11 -2.52 1.81
CA ALA A 180 9.32 -1.87 2.32
C ALA A 180 9.02 -0.96 3.52
N ALA A 181 7.95 -0.18 3.49
CA ALA A 181 7.54 0.67 4.61
C ALA A 181 7.16 -0.14 5.86
N VAL A 182 6.40 -1.24 5.68
CA VAL A 182 6.05 -2.16 6.78
C VAL A 182 7.31 -2.81 7.36
N GLN A 183 8.14 -3.43 6.53
CA GLN A 183 9.35 -4.13 6.96
C GLN A 183 10.36 -3.18 7.62
N PHE A 184 10.52 -1.97 7.10
CA PHE A 184 11.32 -0.94 7.74
C PHE A 184 10.79 -0.60 9.12
N THR A 185 9.47 -0.42 9.25
CA THR A 185 8.84 -0.10 10.54
C THR A 185 9.02 -1.24 11.55
N LEU A 186 8.83 -2.48 11.13
CA LEU A 186 9.03 -3.67 11.97
C LEU A 186 10.50 -3.82 12.42
N GLY A 187 11.46 -3.47 11.56
CA GLY A 187 12.88 -3.50 11.90
C GLY A 187 13.35 -2.32 12.75
N ALA A 188 12.72 -1.15 12.61
CA ALA A 188 13.12 0.09 13.31
C ALA A 188 12.42 0.29 14.66
N TYR A 189 11.26 -0.34 14.89
CA TYR A 189 10.46 -0.16 16.10
C TYR A 189 10.01 -1.52 16.66
N PRO A 190 10.24 -1.80 17.96
CA PRO A 190 9.75 -3.02 18.59
C PRO A 190 8.23 -3.15 18.42
N THR A 191 7.78 -4.13 17.64
CA THR A 191 6.38 -4.28 17.24
C THR A 191 5.85 -5.63 17.71
N SER A 192 4.76 -5.64 18.47
CA SER A 192 4.18 -6.87 19.01
C SER A 192 3.31 -7.60 17.99
N ASP A 193 2.52 -6.82 17.25
CA ASP A 193 1.55 -7.27 16.23
C ASP A 193 1.35 -6.12 15.24
N TYR A 194 0.79 -6.40 14.07
CA TYR A 194 0.45 -5.34 13.13
C TYR A 194 -0.81 -5.62 12.30
N PHE A 195 -1.45 -4.56 11.83
CA PHE A 195 -2.73 -4.61 11.10
C PHE A 195 -2.65 -3.85 9.81
N LEU A 196 -3.22 -4.42 8.76
CA LEU A 196 -3.35 -3.76 7.47
C LEU A 196 -4.78 -3.24 7.31
N HIS A 197 -4.96 -1.92 7.28
CA HIS A 197 -6.25 -1.27 7.11
C HIS A 197 -6.28 -0.47 5.81
N GLY A 198 -7.22 -0.82 4.94
CA GLY A 198 -7.38 -0.21 3.62
C GLY A 198 -8.70 0.51 3.44
N GLY A 199 -8.68 1.73 2.90
CA GLY A 199 -9.89 2.45 2.50
C GLY A 199 -10.02 2.59 0.99
N SER A 200 -11.18 2.24 0.41
CA SER A 200 -11.42 2.33 -1.05
C SER A 200 -10.37 1.53 -1.83
N ALA A 201 -9.57 2.15 -2.69
CA ALA A 201 -8.45 1.48 -3.37
C ALA A 201 -7.46 0.83 -2.40
N GLY A 202 -7.24 1.44 -1.23
CA GLY A 202 -6.43 0.85 -0.17
C GLY A 202 -6.99 -0.45 0.39
N SER A 203 -8.28 -0.75 0.23
CA SER A 203 -8.85 -2.04 0.63
C SER A 203 -8.30 -3.20 -0.21
N TYR A 204 -8.20 -3.01 -1.52
CA TYR A 204 -7.51 -3.95 -2.41
C TYR A 204 -6.04 -4.07 -2.02
N GLY A 205 -5.39 -2.92 -1.76
CA GLY A 205 -4.02 -2.89 -1.28
C GLY A 205 -3.79 -3.69 0.00
N SER A 206 -4.69 -3.57 0.98
CA SER A 206 -4.59 -4.32 2.23
C SER A 206 -4.64 -5.83 2.04
N TYR A 207 -5.40 -6.29 1.06
CA TYR A 207 -5.45 -7.71 0.69
C TYR A 207 -4.16 -8.15 -0.02
N HIS A 208 -3.74 -7.44 -1.08
CA HIS A 208 -2.55 -7.81 -1.85
C HIS A 208 -1.28 -7.78 -1.01
N VAL A 209 -1.13 -6.76 -0.16
CA VAL A 209 0.01 -6.63 0.76
C VAL A 209 -0.05 -7.72 1.84
N ALA A 210 -1.22 -8.02 2.42
CA ALA A 210 -1.36 -9.11 3.40
C ALA A 210 -0.92 -10.44 2.80
N TRP A 211 -1.43 -10.77 1.61
CA TRP A 211 -1.08 -11.99 0.90
C TRP A 211 0.43 -12.06 0.60
N SER A 212 1.02 -10.95 0.14
CA SER A 212 2.45 -10.90 -0.15
C SER A 212 3.35 -11.02 1.09
N LEU A 213 2.93 -10.49 2.23
CA LEU A 213 3.65 -10.65 3.49
C LEU A 213 3.47 -12.05 4.08
N GLN A 214 2.32 -12.69 3.85
CA GLN A 214 2.08 -14.10 4.19
C GLN A 214 3.03 -15.03 3.43
N GLU A 215 3.20 -14.83 2.12
CA GLU A 215 4.15 -15.60 1.29
C GLU A 215 5.61 -15.40 1.75
N GLN A 216 5.91 -14.31 2.45
CA GLN A 216 7.22 -14.04 3.05
C GLN A 216 7.42 -14.63 4.44
N GLY A 217 6.42 -15.33 4.99
CA GLY A 217 6.47 -15.82 6.36
C GLY A 217 6.38 -14.72 7.43
N ILE A 218 5.92 -13.52 7.07
CA ILE A 218 5.69 -12.41 7.99
C ILE A 218 4.22 -11.95 7.94
N PRO A 219 3.22 -12.82 8.10
CA PRO A 219 1.83 -12.47 7.89
C PRO A 219 1.31 -11.42 8.88
N PRO A 220 0.40 -10.51 8.46
CA PRO A 220 -0.33 -9.69 9.42
C PRO A 220 -1.33 -10.56 10.19
N PRO A 221 -1.40 -10.45 11.53
CA PRO A 221 -2.42 -11.10 12.35
C PRO A 221 -3.86 -10.83 11.89
N ALA A 222 -4.14 -9.64 11.35
CA ALA A 222 -5.39 -9.37 10.65
C ALA A 222 -5.25 -8.23 9.63
N TRP A 223 -6.18 -8.20 8.68
CA TRP A 223 -6.35 -7.10 7.72
C TRP A 223 -7.83 -6.71 7.61
N TRP A 224 -8.10 -5.42 7.37
CA TRP A 224 -9.44 -4.84 7.41
C TRP A 224 -9.70 -4.00 6.14
N PRO A 225 -10.48 -4.52 5.17
CA PRO A 225 -10.92 -3.75 4.02
C PRO A 225 -12.15 -2.91 4.39
N THR A 226 -12.06 -1.58 4.26
CA THR A 226 -13.23 -0.68 4.33
C THR A 226 -13.65 -0.20 2.94
N PRO A 227 -14.82 -0.62 2.43
CA PRO A 227 -15.35 -0.06 1.19
C PRO A 227 -15.79 1.39 1.44
N GLY A 228 -14.85 2.34 1.29
CA GLY A 228 -15.10 3.79 1.25
C GLY A 228 -15.56 4.48 2.55
N CYS A 229 -16.06 3.75 3.54
CA CYS A 229 -16.55 4.31 4.80
C CYS A 229 -15.77 3.75 5.99
N SER A 230 -15.05 4.62 6.71
CA SER A 230 -14.45 4.30 8.01
C SER A 230 -15.57 4.16 9.05
N THR A 231 -16.35 3.07 8.99
CA THR A 231 -17.44 2.85 9.94
C THR A 231 -16.87 2.38 11.27
N ARG A 232 -17.23 3.11 12.34
CA ARG A 232 -16.90 2.83 13.74
C ARG A 232 -17.34 1.43 14.22
N SER A 233 -18.35 0.85 13.57
CA SER A 233 -19.10 -0.33 14.03
C SER A 233 -18.31 -1.65 14.12
N GLY A 234 -17.04 -1.68 13.70
CA GLY A 234 -16.21 -2.88 13.74
C GLY A 234 -15.09 -2.89 14.78
N TRP A 235 -14.70 -1.74 15.34
CA TRP A 235 -13.57 -1.67 16.26
C TRP A 235 -13.95 -2.22 17.63
N ARG A 236 -13.13 -3.15 18.15
CA ARG A 236 -13.19 -3.63 19.53
C ARG A 236 -11.83 -3.36 20.18
N PRO A 237 -11.79 -2.89 21.44
CA PRO A 237 -10.53 -2.64 22.14
C PRO A 237 -9.61 -3.86 22.12
N TRP A 238 -8.33 -3.61 21.85
CA TRP A 238 -7.30 -4.64 21.64
C TRP A 238 -7.20 -5.65 22.79
N ALA A 239 -7.42 -5.18 24.03
CA ALA A 239 -7.38 -5.99 25.24
C ALA A 239 -8.38 -7.18 25.28
N THR A 240 -9.28 -7.29 24.30
CA THR A 240 -10.24 -8.40 24.18
C THR A 240 -9.86 -9.46 23.14
N THR A 241 -8.72 -9.34 22.47
CA THR A 241 -8.25 -10.30 21.45
C THR A 241 -7.11 -11.16 22.00
N PRO A 242 -7.21 -12.49 22.05
CA PRO A 242 -6.12 -13.35 22.52
C PRO A 242 -4.89 -13.22 21.61
N SER A 243 -3.73 -13.03 22.21
CA SER A 243 -2.42 -13.02 21.54
C SER A 243 -2.07 -14.38 20.90
N ALA A 244 -1.18 -14.33 19.90
CA ALA A 244 -0.66 -15.44 19.10
C ALA A 244 -0.53 -16.79 19.86
N GLY A 245 -1.18 -17.83 19.31
CA GLY A 245 -1.21 -19.19 19.85
C GLY A 245 -2.60 -19.85 19.78
N ALA A 246 -3.66 -19.05 19.65
CA ALA A 246 -4.99 -19.58 19.37
C ALA A 246 -5.12 -19.91 17.86
N PRO A 247 -5.81 -21.01 17.49
CA PRO A 247 -6.14 -21.26 16.08
C PRO A 247 -6.86 -20.05 15.49
N PRO A 248 -6.65 -19.73 14.20
CA PRO A 248 -7.28 -18.57 13.56
C PRO A 248 -8.79 -18.67 13.77
N ARG A 249 -9.35 -17.74 14.53
CA ARG A 249 -10.80 -17.57 14.54
C ARG A 249 -11.22 -17.08 13.15
N PRO A 250 -12.42 -17.48 12.67
CA PRO A 250 -12.96 -16.92 11.45
C PRO A 250 -12.92 -15.40 11.56
N ALA A 251 -12.52 -14.74 10.46
CA ALA A 251 -12.46 -13.29 10.36
C ALA A 251 -13.70 -12.65 11.01
N PRO A 252 -13.58 -11.48 11.66
CA PRO A 252 -14.74 -10.74 12.12
C PRO A 252 -15.74 -10.66 10.96
N ARG A 253 -17.02 -11.01 11.21
CA ARG A 253 -18.06 -10.92 10.18
C ARG A 253 -17.96 -9.56 9.51
N SER A 254 -17.85 -9.55 8.18
CA SER A 254 -17.85 -8.32 7.40
C SER A 254 -18.97 -7.42 7.88
N PRO A 255 -18.72 -6.13 8.15
CA PRO A 255 -19.80 -5.20 8.43
C PRO A 255 -20.77 -5.22 7.25
N SER A 256 -22.06 -5.25 7.56
CA SER A 256 -23.15 -5.17 6.59
C SER A 256 -22.87 -4.08 5.56
N ALA A 257 -23.01 -4.41 4.27
CA ALA A 257 -22.84 -3.46 3.18
C ALA A 257 -23.65 -2.17 3.46
N CYS A 258 -23.03 -1.02 3.20
CA CYS A 258 -23.68 0.28 3.35
C CYS A 258 -24.95 0.31 2.49
N THR A 259 -26.12 0.41 3.12
CA THR A 259 -27.35 0.72 2.40
C THR A 259 -27.21 2.14 1.85
N PRO A 260 -27.32 2.38 0.54
CA PRO A 260 -27.32 3.73 0.00
C PRO A 260 -28.54 4.46 0.56
N THR A 261 -28.35 5.60 1.21
CA THR A 261 -29.44 6.53 1.45
C THR A 261 -29.96 7.01 0.10
N SER A 262 -31.12 6.51 -0.31
CA SER A 262 -31.80 6.99 -1.52
C SER A 262 -32.05 8.49 -1.41
N PRO A 263 -31.82 9.28 -2.47
CA PRO A 263 -32.24 10.68 -2.48
C PRO A 263 -33.76 10.74 -2.43
N THR A 264 -34.28 11.49 -1.46
CA THR A 264 -35.70 11.84 -1.37
C THR A 264 -36.13 12.54 -2.66
N ARG A 265 -37.09 11.92 -3.35
CA ARG A 265 -37.74 12.45 -4.55
C ARG A 265 -38.44 13.77 -4.19
N PRO A 266 -38.22 14.89 -4.92
CA PRO A 266 -38.97 16.10 -4.65
C PRO A 266 -40.43 15.89 -5.07
N THR A 267 -41.34 16.06 -4.11
CA THR A 267 -42.78 16.15 -4.40
C THR A 267 -43.04 17.47 -5.11
N SER A 268 -43.43 17.39 -6.38
CA SER A 268 -44.12 18.45 -7.08
C SER A 268 -45.39 18.84 -6.32
N ARG A 269 -45.53 20.11 -5.95
CA ARG A 269 -46.85 20.74 -5.77
C ARG A 269 -46.91 22.02 -6.59
N THR A 270 -47.74 21.95 -7.62
CA THR A 270 -48.47 23.07 -8.21
C THR A 270 -49.36 23.71 -7.14
N CYS A 271 -49.27 25.03 -7.03
CA CYS A 271 -50.36 26.01 -7.18
C CYS A 271 -49.69 27.30 -7.69
#